data_AF-A0A175Y2J1-F1
#
_entry.id   AF-A0A175Y2J1-F1
#
_cell.length_a   1.000
_cell.length_b   1.000
_cell.length_c   1.000
_cell.angle_alpha   90.00
_cell.angle_beta   90.00
_cell.angle_gamma   90.00
#
_symmetry.space_group_name_H-M   'P 1'
#
loop_
_entity.id
_entity.type
_entity.pdbx_description
1 polymer ?
#
loop_
_entity_poly.entity_id
_entity_poly.type
_entity_poly.pdbx_seq_one_letter_code
_entity_poly.pdbx_strand_id
1 'polypeptide(L)'
;MAALSSGLLARKGQARPAMRSGALMSFPPSQSDDLGWNDMGAADSVPPVLVQRDLLAAQIGRPAAVAEVSLAAAQRIQRETPTEGQTALALRIDADRHLRLRLASAITDRSAQDLLTDALDALLVAVPEVDTLVAQLSRARTRP
;
A
#
# COMPACT_ATOMS: atom_id res chain seq x y z
N MET A 1 24.43 12.47 -24.27
CA MET A 1 24.41 13.31 -23.04
C MET A 1 23.91 14.69 -23.44
N ALA A 2 22.66 15.02 -23.14
CA ALA A 2 22.10 16.33 -23.50
C ALA A 2 22.39 17.32 -22.36
N ALA A 3 23.32 18.26 -22.58
CA ALA A 3 23.67 19.29 -21.61
C ALA A 3 22.68 20.46 -21.69
N LEU A 4 22.11 20.84 -20.55
CA LEU A 4 21.19 21.97 -20.42
C LEU A 4 21.98 23.28 -20.50
N SER A 5 21.81 24.04 -21.59
CA SER A 5 22.50 25.33 -21.77
C SER A 5 21.89 26.44 -20.89
N SER A 6 22.70 27.42 -20.52
CA SER A 6 22.32 28.55 -19.64
C SER A 6 21.08 29.32 -20.13
N GLY A 7 20.83 29.35 -21.44
CA GLY A 7 19.62 29.93 -22.02
C GLY A 7 18.33 29.15 -21.73
N LEU A 8 18.41 27.83 -21.54
CA LEU A 8 17.28 26.96 -21.17
C LEU A 8 16.91 27.12 -19.69
N LEU A 9 17.90 27.36 -18.82
CA LEU A 9 17.70 27.74 -17.41
C LEU A 9 17.06 29.12 -17.27
N ALA A 10 17.52 30.11 -18.04
CA ALA A 10 17.01 31.49 -17.97
C ALA A 10 15.51 31.60 -18.32
N ARG A 11 14.97 30.68 -19.14
CA ARG A 11 13.54 30.68 -19.51
C ARG A 11 12.67 29.89 -18.53
N LYS A 12 13.24 29.11 -17.61
CA LYS A 12 12.52 28.41 -16.52
C LYS A 12 12.27 29.31 -15.30
N GLY A 13 12.08 30.61 -15.52
CA GLY A 13 11.78 31.59 -14.46
C GLY A 13 10.74 32.63 -14.84
N GLN A 14 10.25 32.62 -16.09
CA GLN A 14 9.33 33.65 -16.62
C GLN A 14 7.90 33.12 -16.86
N ALA A 15 7.61 31.88 -16.44
CA ALA A 15 6.23 31.39 -16.43
C ALA A 15 5.48 32.10 -15.30
N ARG A 16 4.59 33.04 -15.65
CA ARG A 16 3.62 33.58 -14.69
C ARG A 16 2.83 32.40 -14.10
N PRO A 17 2.69 32.31 -12.76
CA PRO A 17 1.88 31.26 -12.15
C PRO A 17 0.46 31.35 -12.74
N ALA A 18 -0.06 30.21 -13.20
CA ALA A 18 -1.46 30.10 -13.65
C ALA A 18 -2.45 30.39 -12.50
N MET A 19 -1.94 30.37 -11.26
CA MET A 19 -2.65 30.72 -10.06
C MET A 19 -2.43 32.21 -9.76
N ARG A 20 -3.51 32.99 -9.83
CA ARG A 20 -3.58 34.25 -9.07
C ARG A 20 -3.26 33.88 -7.63
N SER A 21 -2.25 34.48 -7.01
CA SER A 21 -2.15 34.45 -5.56
C SER A 21 -3.42 35.11 -5.05
N GLY A 22 -4.40 34.31 -4.64
CA GLY A 22 -5.55 34.79 -3.91
C GLY A 22 -4.98 35.64 -2.80
N ALA A 23 -5.15 36.96 -2.92
CA ALA A 23 -4.75 37.88 -1.88
C ALA A 23 -5.33 37.30 -0.58
N LEU A 24 -4.46 37.11 0.40
CA LEU A 24 -4.82 36.75 1.75
C LEU A 24 -5.68 37.89 2.30
N MET A 25 -6.97 37.86 1.95
CA MET A 25 -8.01 38.39 2.80
C MET A 25 -7.98 37.49 4.02
N SER A 26 -7.44 38.04 5.10
CA SER A 26 -7.64 37.48 6.44
C SER A 26 -9.13 37.52 6.71
N PHE A 27 -9.83 36.46 6.32
CA PHE A 27 -11.22 36.26 6.72
C PHE A 27 -11.22 35.93 8.21
N PRO A 28 -12.00 36.63 9.04
CA PRO A 28 -12.18 36.24 10.43
C PRO A 28 -12.71 34.81 10.46
N PRO A 29 -12.27 33.95 11.42
CA PRO A 29 -12.61 32.52 11.47
C PRO A 29 -14.09 32.25 11.81
N SER A 30 -14.98 33.22 11.60
CA SER A 30 -16.38 33.20 12.02
C SER A 30 -17.35 33.73 10.97
N GLN A 31 -16.89 34.03 9.74
CA GLN A 31 -17.78 34.49 8.65
C GLN A 31 -17.86 33.51 7.46
N SER A 32 -17.07 32.43 7.45
CA SER A 32 -17.22 31.38 6.43
C SER A 32 -18.51 30.58 6.59
N ASP A 33 -19.06 30.53 7.81
CA ASP A 33 -20.28 29.78 8.13
C ASP A 33 -21.58 30.59 7.86
N ASP A 34 -21.48 31.91 7.66
CA ASP A 34 -22.61 32.83 7.43
C ASP A 34 -22.87 33.10 5.93
N LEU A 35 -21.97 32.62 5.06
CA LEU A 35 -22.28 32.47 3.66
C LEU A 35 -23.14 31.22 3.54
N GLY A 36 -24.45 31.39 3.34
CA GLY A 36 -25.49 30.35 3.24
C GLY A 36 -25.28 29.22 2.21
N TRP A 37 -24.04 28.97 1.78
CA TRP A 37 -23.55 27.70 1.23
C TRP A 37 -23.79 26.52 2.17
N ASN A 38 -23.68 26.74 3.48
CA ASN A 38 -24.00 25.73 4.49
C ASN A 38 -25.50 25.72 4.87
N ASP A 39 -26.26 26.73 4.44
CA ASP A 39 -27.72 26.89 4.65
C ASP A 39 -28.52 26.52 3.39
N MET A 40 -28.03 25.52 2.64
CA MET A 40 -28.86 24.78 1.69
C MET A 40 -29.54 23.66 2.46
N GLY A 41 -30.54 24.03 3.28
CA GLY A 41 -31.48 23.16 3.98
C GLY A 41 -30.86 21.90 4.56
N ALA A 42 -30.63 21.88 5.88
CA ALA A 42 -30.25 20.68 6.62
C ALA A 42 -31.08 19.46 6.19
N ALA A 43 -30.53 18.68 5.26
CA ALA A 43 -30.91 17.29 5.12
C ALA A 43 -29.95 16.58 6.06
N ASP A 44 -30.49 16.11 7.18
CA ASP A 44 -29.84 15.21 8.14
C ASP A 44 -29.35 13.88 7.50
N SER A 45 -29.32 13.80 6.17
CA SER A 45 -28.81 12.69 5.39
C SER A 45 -27.31 12.83 5.17
N VAL A 46 -26.55 11.96 5.82
CA VAL A 46 -25.12 11.76 5.57
C VAL A 46 -24.87 11.61 4.05
N PRO A 47 -23.90 12.34 3.47
CA PRO A 47 -23.56 12.23 2.06
C PRO A 47 -23.29 10.77 1.66
N PRO A 48 -23.80 10.29 0.51
CA PRO A 48 -23.67 8.89 0.10
C PRO A 48 -22.20 8.45 -0.05
N VAL A 49 -21.30 9.39 -0.33
CA VAL A 49 -19.85 9.13 -0.42
C VAL A 49 -19.26 8.72 0.93
N LEU A 50 -19.72 9.30 2.04
CA LEU A 50 -19.22 8.94 3.37
C LEU A 50 -19.68 7.52 3.74
N VAL A 51 -20.95 7.21 3.48
CA VAL A 51 -21.50 5.85 3.62
C VAL A 51 -20.71 4.85 2.78
N GLN A 52 -20.37 5.20 1.53
CA GLN A 52 -19.58 4.34 0.65
C GLN A 52 -18.14 4.12 1.15
N ARG A 53 -17.52 5.13 1.78
CA ARG A 53 -16.19 5.00 2.40
C ARG A 53 -16.22 4.05 3.59
N ASP A 54 -17.25 4.13 4.43
CA ASP A 54 -17.41 3.25 5.59
C ASP A 54 -17.66 1.80 5.16
N LEU A 55 -18.49 1.60 4.13
CA LEU A 55 -18.70 0.29 3.52
C LEU A 55 -17.42 -0.29 2.91
N LEU A 56 -16.60 0.54 2.27
CA LEU A 56 -15.33 0.12 1.69
C LEU A 56 -14.31 -0.23 2.79
N ALA A 57 -14.22 0.58 3.85
CA ALA A 57 -13.36 0.30 4.99
C ALA A 57 -13.73 -1.03 5.67
N ALA A 58 -15.04 -1.30 5.82
CA ALA A 58 -15.54 -2.57 6.35
C ALA A 58 -15.22 -3.77 5.43
N GLN A 59 -15.24 -3.58 4.10
CA GLN A 59 -14.85 -4.63 3.15
C GLN A 59 -13.35 -4.91 3.18
N ILE A 60 -12.51 -3.88 3.25
CA ILE A 60 -11.05 -4.03 3.34
C ILE A 60 -10.63 -4.67 4.67
N GLY A 61 -11.34 -4.36 5.76
CA GLY A 61 -11.08 -4.93 7.08
C GLY A 61 -11.64 -6.34 7.30
N ARG A 62 -12.45 -6.88 6.39
CA ARG A 62 -12.98 -8.24 6.50
C ARG A 62 -11.84 -9.22 6.19
N PRO A 63 -11.48 -10.15 7.10
CA PRO A 63 -10.52 -11.18 6.77
C PRO A 63 -11.09 -11.97 5.59
N ALA A 64 -10.35 -12.02 4.49
CA ALA A 64 -10.74 -12.82 3.33
C ALA A 64 -10.95 -14.26 3.81
N ALA A 65 -12.14 -14.81 3.54
CA ALA A 65 -12.36 -16.24 3.69
C ALA A 65 -11.25 -16.97 2.90
N VAL A 66 -10.68 -18.01 3.48
CA VAL A 66 -9.59 -18.78 2.89
C VAL A 66 -10.11 -19.40 1.59
N ALA A 67 -9.88 -18.72 0.47
CA ALA A 67 -10.24 -19.22 -0.84
C ALA A 67 -9.23 -20.31 -1.20
N GLU A 68 -9.72 -21.50 -1.52
CA GLU A 68 -8.89 -22.57 -2.08
C GLU A 68 -8.19 -22.04 -3.35
N VAL A 69 -6.86 -22.09 -3.35
CA VAL A 69 -6.07 -21.60 -4.49
C VAL A 69 -6.20 -22.59 -5.64
N SER A 70 -6.74 -22.15 -6.77
CA SER A 70 -6.82 -23.00 -7.97
C SER A 70 -5.42 -23.26 -8.55
N LEU A 71 -5.23 -24.44 -9.16
CA LEU A 71 -3.97 -24.79 -9.82
C LEU A 71 -3.59 -23.79 -10.94
N ALA A 72 -4.57 -23.23 -11.63
CA ALA A 72 -4.35 -22.18 -12.62
C ALA A 72 -3.81 -20.88 -12.00
N ALA A 73 -4.31 -20.49 -10.82
CA ALA A 73 -3.79 -19.35 -10.08
C ALA A 73 -2.35 -19.61 -9.61
N ALA A 74 -2.07 -20.82 -9.08
CA ALA A 74 -0.73 -21.21 -8.66
C ALA A 74 0.28 -21.19 -9.83
N GLN A 75 -0.11 -21.67 -11.02
CA GLN A 75 0.73 -21.62 -12.23
C GLN A 75 1.02 -20.21 -12.71
N ARG A 76 0.06 -19.28 -12.55
CA ARG A 76 0.28 -17.87 -12.86
C ARG A 76 1.30 -17.26 -11.90
N ILE A 77 1.12 -17.46 -10.60
CA ILE A 77 2.04 -16.96 -9.56
C ILE A 77 3.47 -17.49 -9.83
N GLN A 78 3.62 -18.77 -10.15
CA GLN A 78 4.93 -19.36 -10.47
C GLN A 78 5.62 -18.70 -11.67
N ARG A 79 4.88 -18.31 -12.71
CA ARG A 79 5.44 -17.63 -13.88
C ARG A 79 5.85 -16.19 -13.61
N GLU A 80 5.14 -15.52 -12.70
CA GLU A 80 5.42 -14.13 -12.31
C GLU A 80 6.54 -14.04 -11.25
N THR A 81 6.82 -15.14 -10.55
CA THR A 81 7.87 -15.20 -9.52
C THR A 81 9.23 -15.51 -10.17
N PRO A 82 10.27 -14.68 -9.94
CA PRO A 82 11.61 -14.97 -10.44
C PRO A 82 12.15 -16.26 -9.81
N THR A 83 12.78 -17.10 -10.64
CA THR A 83 13.25 -18.44 -10.24
C THR A 83 14.68 -18.46 -9.69
N GLU A 84 15.41 -17.34 -9.80
CA GLU A 84 16.81 -17.26 -9.44
C GLU A 84 17.11 -16.00 -8.64
N GLY A 85 18.03 -16.15 -7.67
CA GLY A 85 18.51 -15.04 -6.84
C GLY A 85 17.58 -14.66 -5.69
N GLN A 86 18.02 -13.65 -4.93
CA GLN A 86 17.27 -13.10 -3.81
C GLN A 86 16.35 -11.98 -4.32
N THR A 87 15.11 -11.95 -3.83
CA THR A 87 14.16 -10.88 -4.13
C THR A 87 13.98 -9.98 -2.93
N ALA A 88 13.92 -8.67 -3.17
CA ALA A 88 13.62 -7.70 -2.12
C ALA A 88 12.11 -7.65 -1.88
N LEU A 89 11.66 -7.97 -0.66
CA LEU A 89 10.27 -7.85 -0.23
C LEU A 89 10.05 -6.52 0.50
N ALA A 90 9.21 -5.65 -0.06
CA ALA A 90 8.80 -4.40 0.61
C ALA A 90 7.56 -4.66 1.47
N LEU A 91 7.72 -4.67 2.80
CA LEU A 91 6.64 -4.86 3.77
C LEU A 91 6.22 -3.52 4.40
N ARG A 92 4.91 -3.26 4.48
CA ARG A 92 4.36 -2.15 5.27
C ARG A 92 3.99 -2.64 6.66
N ILE A 93 4.51 -1.97 7.68
CA ILE A 93 4.30 -2.28 9.09
C ILE A 93 3.96 -0.98 9.82
N ASP A 94 3.01 -1.04 10.75
CA ASP A 94 2.66 0.13 11.57
C ASP A 94 3.73 0.43 12.64
N ALA A 95 3.64 1.62 13.23
CA ALA A 95 4.65 2.11 14.16
C ALA A 95 4.81 1.22 15.42
N ASP A 96 3.71 0.69 15.96
CA ASP A 96 3.73 -0.15 17.16
C ASP A 96 4.39 -1.50 16.88
N ARG A 97 4.01 -2.16 15.77
CA ARG A 97 4.69 -3.41 15.36
C ARG A 97 6.16 -3.20 15.03
N HIS A 98 6.53 -2.08 14.41
CA HIS A 98 7.94 -1.76 14.13
C HIS A 98 8.74 -1.54 15.42
N LEU A 99 8.19 -0.83 16.41
CA LEU A 99 8.83 -0.67 17.73
C LEU A 99 9.08 -2.02 18.39
N ARG A 100 8.08 -2.91 18.40
CA ARG A 100 8.20 -4.26 18.97
C ARG A 100 9.26 -5.08 18.25
N LEU A 101 9.32 -5.03 16.91
CA LEU A 101 10.35 -5.71 16.14
C LEU A 101 11.76 -5.21 16.49
N ARG A 102 11.95 -3.89 16.65
CA ARG A 102 13.25 -3.32 17.05
C ARG A 102 13.66 -3.74 18.46
N LEU A 103 12.72 -3.77 19.41
CA LEU A 103 12.99 -4.24 20.76
C LEU A 103 13.32 -5.74 20.78
N ALA A 104 12.60 -6.55 20.00
CA ALA A 104 12.90 -7.98 19.85
C ALA A 104 14.32 -8.19 19.33
N SER A 105 14.72 -7.49 18.25
CA SER A 105 16.09 -7.55 17.72
C SER A 105 17.15 -7.22 18.77
N ALA A 106 16.92 -6.17 19.58
CA ALA A 106 17.86 -5.77 20.63
C ALA A 106 17.97 -6.80 21.77
N ILE A 107 16.87 -7.44 22.15
CA ILE A 107 16.85 -8.43 23.24
C ILE A 107 17.47 -9.76 22.79
N THR A 108 17.23 -10.17 21.54
CA THR A 108 17.71 -11.45 21.02
C THR A 108 19.10 -11.38 20.41
N ASP A 109 19.69 -10.19 20.28
CA ASP A 109 20.94 -9.94 19.55
C ASP A 109 20.89 -10.50 18.10
N ARG A 110 19.76 -10.27 17.42
CA ARG A 110 19.52 -10.73 16.04
C ARG A 110 19.01 -9.60 15.17
N SER A 111 19.34 -9.63 13.89
CA SER A 111 18.83 -8.62 12.96
C SER A 111 17.32 -8.79 12.75
N ALA A 112 16.63 -7.70 12.42
CA ALA A 112 15.21 -7.75 12.10
C ALA A 112 14.92 -8.64 10.89
N GLN A 113 15.85 -8.70 9.92
CA GLN A 113 15.73 -9.56 8.74
C GLN A 113 15.77 -11.04 9.12
N ASP A 114 16.68 -11.45 10.02
CA ASP A 114 16.78 -12.84 10.47
C ASP A 114 15.51 -13.27 11.21
N LEU A 115 15.02 -12.42 12.14
CA LEU A 115 13.78 -12.69 12.86
C LEU A 115 12.57 -12.87 11.93
N LEU A 116 12.48 -12.05 10.89
CA LEU A 116 11.40 -12.14 9.91
C LEU A 116 11.55 -13.36 8.98
N THR A 117 12.78 -13.75 8.67
CA THR A 117 13.07 -14.94 7.85
C THR A 117 12.71 -16.20 8.62
N ASP A 118 13.16 -16.33 9.88
CA ASP A 118 12.78 -17.41 10.78
C ASP A 118 11.26 -17.52 10.96
N ALA A 119 10.58 -16.38 11.14
CA ALA A 119 9.13 -16.35 11.29
C ALA A 119 8.40 -16.76 10.00
N LEU A 120 8.94 -16.39 8.83
CA LEU A 120 8.41 -16.82 7.53
C LEU A 120 8.58 -18.31 7.34
N ASP A 121 9.75 -18.87 7.64
CA ASP A 121 10.01 -20.30 7.53
C ASP A 121 9.09 -21.09 8.46
N ALA A 122 8.93 -20.64 9.70
CA ALA A 122 7.99 -21.24 10.66
C ALA A 122 6.53 -21.16 10.16
N LEU A 123 6.14 -20.06 9.52
CA LEU A 123 4.81 -19.91 8.92
C LEU A 123 4.60 -20.88 7.75
N LEU A 124 5.59 -21.05 6.87
CA LEU A 124 5.49 -21.97 5.73
C LEU A 124 5.37 -23.42 6.20
N VAL A 125 6.09 -23.81 7.24
CA VAL A 125 5.94 -25.13 7.88
C VAL A 125 4.54 -25.35 8.45
N ALA A 126 3.89 -24.29 8.92
CA ALA A 126 2.53 -24.36 9.47
C ALA A 126 1.43 -24.49 8.40
N VAL A 127 1.74 -24.31 7.11
CA VAL A 127 0.78 -24.37 5.98
C VAL A 127 1.24 -25.42 4.94
N PRO A 128 1.16 -26.73 5.25
CA PRO A 128 1.66 -27.79 4.39
C PRO A 128 0.92 -27.88 3.05
N GLU A 129 -0.27 -27.27 2.92
CA GLU A 129 -1.01 -27.17 1.66
C GLU A 129 -0.18 -26.46 0.57
N VAL A 130 0.70 -25.52 0.96
CA VAL A 130 1.61 -24.84 0.02
C VAL A 130 2.55 -25.85 -0.64
N ASP A 131 3.11 -26.79 0.12
CA ASP A 131 4.00 -27.83 -0.42
C ASP A 131 3.26 -28.74 -1.40
N THR A 132 1.98 -29.06 -1.11
CA THR A 132 1.17 -29.85 -2.03
C THR A 132 0.94 -29.13 -3.36
N LEU A 133 0.69 -27.81 -3.32
CA LEU A 133 0.56 -26.98 -4.52
C LEU A 133 1.88 -26.91 -5.29
N VAL A 134 3.02 -26.74 -4.62
CA VAL A 134 4.35 -26.73 -5.25
C VAL A 134 4.67 -28.08 -5.91
N ALA A 135 4.32 -29.20 -5.27
CA ALA A 135 4.46 -30.53 -5.85
C ALA A 135 3.57 -30.73 -7.09
N GLN A 136 2.32 -30.25 -7.04
CA GLN A 136 1.41 -30.30 -8.19
C GLN A 136 1.93 -29.46 -9.37
N LEU A 137 2.47 -28.27 -9.11
CA LEU A 137 3.10 -27.41 -10.14
C LEU A 137 4.29 -28.11 -10.80
N SER A 138 5.15 -28.75 -10.00
CA SER A 138 6.31 -29.50 -10.49
C SER A 138 5.90 -30.67 -11.39
N ARG A 139 4.84 -31.41 -11.01
CA ARG A 139 4.28 -32.50 -11.82
C ARG A 139 3.64 -32.02 -13.12
N ALA A 140 2.98 -30.86 -13.12
CA ALA A 140 2.40 -30.28 -14.32
C ALA A 140 3.48 -29.89 -15.35
N ARG A 141 4.69 -29.51 -14.88
CA ARG A 141 5.82 -29.16 -15.75
C ARG A 141 6.48 -30.37 -16.42
N THR A 142 6.40 -31.55 -15.81
CA THR A 142 7.07 -32.77 -16.31
C THR A 142 6.20 -33.62 -17.23
N ARG A 143 4.93 -33.26 -17.44
CA ARG A 143 4.04 -33.95 -18.38
C ARG A 143 4.28 -33.39 -19.80
N PRO A 144 4.68 -34.25 -20.77
CA PRO A 144 5.04 -33.82 -22.13
C PRO A 144 3.85 -33.34 -22.95
#